data_AF-A0A962YDS2-F1
#
_entry.id   AF-A0A962YDS2-F1
#
_cell.length_a   1.000
_cell.length_b   1.000
_cell.length_c   1.000
_cell.angle_alpha   90.00
_cell.angle_beta   90.00
_cell.angle_gamma   90.00
#
_symmetry.space_group_name_H-M   'P 1'
#
loop_
_entity.id
_entity.type
_entity.pdbx_description
1 polymer ?
#
loop_
_entity_poly.entity_id
_entity_poly.type
_entity_poly.pdbx_seq_one_letter_code
_entity_poly.pdbx_strand_id
1 'polypeptide(L)'
;AFKDLPKRLIEPTRRLCVLLRLAVILHRGHRRQHLPAIQAQARKSKLELSFPDGWLDEHPLTRADLLAEAQLLKKVDFKLSFS
;
A
#
# COMPACT_ATOMS: atom_id res chain seq x y z
N ALA A 1 0.35 -15.24 -11.77
CA ALA A 1 1.46 -14.31 -11.51
C ALA A 1 2.65 -14.97 -10.80
N PHE A 2 2.47 -15.80 -9.76
CA PHE A 2 3.60 -16.35 -8.98
C PHE A 2 3.88 -17.86 -9.18
N LYS A 3 3.45 -18.44 -10.31
CA LYS A 3 3.46 -19.91 -10.52
C LYS A 3 4.88 -20.50 -10.66
N ASP A 4 5.83 -19.69 -11.12
CA ASP A 4 7.21 -20.12 -11.39
C ASP A 4 8.16 -19.86 -10.20
N LEU A 5 7.65 -19.28 -9.11
CA LEU A 5 8.45 -19.01 -7.91
C LEU A 5 8.49 -20.25 -7.00
N PRO A 6 9.65 -20.53 -6.36
CA PRO A 6 9.73 -21.49 -5.28
C PRO A 6 8.68 -21.17 -4.21
N LYS A 7 7.95 -22.18 -3.70
CA LYS A 7 6.83 -21.98 -2.73
C LYS A 7 7.21 -21.10 -1.54
N ARG A 8 8.46 -21.21 -1.07
CA ARG A 8 9.04 -20.40 0.03
C ARG A 8 9.10 -18.89 -0.26
N LEU A 9 9.15 -18.49 -1.54
CA LEU A 9 9.31 -17.11 -1.98
C LEU A 9 7.98 -16.45 -2.39
N ILE A 10 6.91 -17.22 -2.58
CA ILE A 10 5.62 -16.69 -3.03
C ILE A 10 5.10 -15.62 -2.06
N GLU A 11 5.07 -15.93 -0.77
CA GLU A 11 4.55 -15.04 0.26
C GLU A 11 5.41 -13.77 0.45
N PRO A 12 6.76 -13.86 0.57
CA PRO A 12 7.63 -12.67 0.57
C PRO A 12 7.47 -11.80 -0.68
N THR A 13 7.46 -12.41 -1.87
CA THR A 13 7.37 -11.66 -3.14
C THR A 13 6.02 -10.95 -3.25
N ARG A 14 4.95 -11.61 -2.82
CA ARG A 14 3.63 -10.99 -2.77
C ARG A 14 3.63 -9.75 -1.87
N ARG A 15 4.20 -9.84 -0.66
CA ARG A 15 4.30 -8.69 0.26
C ARG A 15 5.15 -7.55 -0.32
N LEU A 16 6.28 -7.86 -0.94
CA LEU A 16 7.12 -6.87 -1.62
C LEU A 16 6.38 -6.19 -2.77
N CYS A 17 5.58 -6.94 -3.54
CA CYS A 17 4.77 -6.38 -4.62
C CYS A 17 3.72 -5.39 -4.07
N VAL A 18 3.06 -5.72 -2.95
CA VAL A 18 2.14 -4.80 -2.27
C VAL A 18 2.86 -3.52 -1.83
N LEU A 19 4.01 -3.65 -1.17
CA LEU A 19 4.80 -2.49 -0.73
C LEU A 19 5.25 -1.62 -1.91
N LEU A 20 5.69 -2.23 -3.00
CA LEU A 20 6.09 -1.51 -4.21
C LEU A 20 4.91 -0.74 -4.83
N ARG A 21 3.73 -1.37 -4.93
CA ARG A 21 2.53 -0.71 -5.47
C ARG A 21 2.13 0.49 -4.61
N LEU A 22 2.16 0.34 -3.29
CA LEU A 22 1.90 1.44 -2.36
C LEU A 22 2.94 2.56 -2.50
N ALA A 23 4.23 2.23 -2.60
CA ALA A 23 5.28 3.22 -2.81
C ALA A 23 5.07 4.05 -4.09
N VAL A 24 4.62 3.41 -5.17
CA VAL A 24 4.29 4.08 -6.44
C VAL A 24 3.07 4.99 -6.30
N ILE A 25 2.01 4.54 -5.63
CA ILE A 25 0.81 5.36 -5.36
C ILE A 25 1.20 6.61 -4.55
N LEU A 26 2.01 6.44 -3.51
CA LEU A 26 2.45 7.52 -2.63
C LEU A 26 3.38 8.53 -3.31
N HIS A 27 4.19 8.10 -4.29
CA HIS A 27 5.10 8.97 -5.05
C HIS A 27 4.51 9.54 -6.34
N ARG A 28 3.23 9.30 -6.64
CA ARG A 28 2.62 9.74 -7.91
C ARG A 28 2.58 11.26 -8.07
N GLY A 29 2.51 12.00 -6.96
CA GLY A 29 2.67 13.45 -6.96
C GLY A 29 4.13 13.82 -7.18
N HIS A 30 4.52 14.14 -8.42
CA HIS A 30 5.85 14.65 -8.82
C HIS A 30 6.28 15.99 -8.15
N ARG A 31 5.62 16.41 -7.06
CA ARG A 31 6.07 17.53 -6.25
C ARG A 31 7.18 17.01 -5.36
N ARG A 32 8.32 17.72 -5.36
CA ARG A 32 9.43 17.58 -4.39
C ARG A 32 9.00 17.94 -2.96
N GLN A 33 7.79 17.59 -2.56
CA GLN A 33 7.34 17.68 -1.18
C GLN A 33 7.85 16.45 -0.45
N HIS A 34 8.54 16.67 0.66
CA HIS A 34 8.94 15.61 1.57
C HIS A 34 7.71 14.75 1.87
N LEU A 35 7.83 13.42 1.72
CA LEU A 35 6.76 12.54 2.18
C LEU A 35 6.50 12.83 3.65
N PRO A 36 5.23 12.90 4.06
CA PRO A 36 4.91 12.96 5.48
C PRO A 36 5.49 11.74 6.21
N ALA A 37 5.56 11.81 7.54
CA ALA A 37 5.92 10.68 8.37
C ALA A 37 4.82 9.60 8.33
N ILE A 38 4.78 8.84 7.23
CA ILE A 38 3.85 7.73 7.02
C ILE A 38 4.33 6.57 7.87
N GLN A 39 3.47 6.08 8.76
CA GLN A 39 3.76 4.90 9.56
C GLN A 39 3.09 3.69 8.93
N ALA A 40 3.81 2.57 8.83
CA ALA A 40 3.29 1.34 8.28
C ALA A 40 3.40 0.21 9.31
N GLN A 41 2.28 -0.43 9.63
CA GLN A 41 2.23 -1.59 10.52
C GLN A 41 1.65 -2.80 9.79
N ALA A 42 2.47 -3.85 9.69
CA ALA A 42 2.08 -5.11 9.07
C ALA A 42 1.78 -6.17 10.14
N ARG A 43 0.64 -6.85 10.03
CA ARG A 43 0.27 -8.01 10.86
C ARG A 43 -0.25 -9.13 9.98
N LYS A 44 0.57 -10.17 9.77
CA LYS A 44 0.26 -11.33 8.91
C LYS A 44 -0.14 -10.89 7.49
N SER A 45 -1.44 -10.90 7.18
CA SER A 45 -2.04 -10.49 5.90
C SER A 45 -2.76 -9.14 5.98
N LYS A 46 -2.46 -8.33 7.00
CA LYS A 46 -2.99 -6.98 7.17
C LYS A 46 -1.86 -5.95 7.11
N LEU A 47 -2.11 -4.83 6.45
CA LEU A 47 -1.24 -3.67 6.44
C LEU A 47 -2.07 -2.44 6.80
N GLU A 48 -1.58 -1.70 7.77
CA GLU A 48 -2.17 -0.45 8.25
C GLU A 48 -1.20 0.69 7.96
N LEU A 49 -1.70 1.73 7.30
CA LEU A 49 -0.94 2.93 6.99
C LEU A 49 -1.53 4.11 7.76
N SER A 50 -0.71 4.81 8.53
CA SER A 50 -1.13 6.02 9.22
C SER A 50 -0.48 7.23 8.55
N PHE A 51 -1.31 8.17 8.13
CA PHE A 51 -0.93 9.44 7.55
C PHE A 51 -1.10 10.55 8.59
N PRO A 52 -0.42 11.70 8.44
CA PRO A 52 -0.72 12.86 9.26
C PRO A 52 -2.14 13.36 9.02
N ASP A 53 -2.72 13.94 10.06
CA ASP A 53 -4.06 14.51 10.01
C ASP A 53 -4.23 15.49 8.83
N GLY A 54 -5.32 15.35 8.09
CA GLY A 54 -5.66 16.20 6.94
C GLY A 54 -4.89 15.90 5.65
N TRP A 55 -3.83 15.09 5.68
CA TRP A 55 -3.02 14.82 4.47
C TRP A 55 -3.82 14.11 3.38
N LEU A 56 -4.61 13.09 3.75
CA LEU A 56 -5.45 12.38 2.77
C LEU A 56 -6.59 13.24 2.21
N ASP A 57 -6.99 14.30 2.92
CA ASP A 57 -7.99 15.26 2.45
C ASP A 57 -7.37 16.24 1.44
N GLU A 58 -6.12 16.64 1.64
CA GLU A 58 -5.34 17.44 0.67
C GLU A 58 -4.91 16.63 -0.57
N HIS A 59 -4.88 15.30 -0.48
CA HIS A 59 -4.45 14.38 -1.53
C HIS A 59 -5.56 13.40 -1.97
N PRO A 60 -6.70 13.88 -2.53
CA PRO A 60 -7.86 13.06 -2.85
C PRO A 60 -7.60 12.00 -3.93
N LEU A 61 -6.69 12.27 -4.87
CA LEU A 61 -6.26 11.29 -5.88
C LEU A 61 -5.53 10.11 -5.23
N THR A 62 -4.60 10.39 -4.32
CA THR A 62 -3.89 9.36 -3.56
C THR A 62 -4.86 8.54 -2.72
N ARG A 63 -5.85 9.19 -2.08
CA ARG A 63 -6.91 8.51 -1.34
C ARG A 63 -7.72 7.57 -2.23
N ALA A 64 -8.11 8.01 -3.42
CA ALA A 64 -8.84 7.18 -4.38
C ALA A 64 -8.00 5.97 -4.86
N ASP A 65 -6.72 6.18 -5.15
CA ASP A 65 -5.79 5.12 -5.53
C ASP A 65 -5.61 4.09 -4.38
N LEU A 66 -5.47 4.54 -3.13
CA LEU A 66 -5.39 3.68 -1.95
C LEU A 66 -6.69 2.88 -1.71
N LEU A 67 -7.86 3.49 -1.92
CA LEU A 67 -9.14 2.78 -1.85
C LEU A 67 -9.23 1.67 -2.91
N ALA A 68 -8.86 1.97 -4.15
CA ALA A 68 -8.85 1.00 -5.23
C ALA A 68 -7.89 -0.17 -4.93
N GLU A 69 -6.70 0.13 -4.43
CA GLU A 69 -5.72 -0.88 -4.05
C GLU A 69 -6.22 -1.74 -2.89
N ALA A 70 -6.86 -1.15 -1.87
CA ALA A 70 -7.45 -1.90 -0.77
C ALA A 70 -8.52 -2.90 -1.23
N GLN A 71 -9.35 -2.52 -2.20
CA GLN A 71 -10.34 -3.44 -2.80
C GLN A 71 -9.69 -4.57 -3.59
N LEU A 72 -8.59 -4.28 -4.31
CA LEU A 72 -7.85 -5.29 -5.05
C LEU A 72 -7.18 -6.29 -4.10
N LEU A 73 -6.56 -5.80 -3.03
CA LEU A 73 -5.92 -6.63 -2.01
C LEU A 73 -6.92 -7.51 -1.26
N LYS A 74 -8.14 -7.00 -1.03
CA LYS A 74 -9.21 -7.77 -0.40
C LYS A 74 -9.58 -9.03 -1.19
N LYS A 75 -9.51 -8.99 -2.54
CA LYS A 75 -9.77 -10.16 -3.40
C LYS A 75 -8.76 -11.30 -3.25
N VAL A 76 -7.60 -11.01 -2.65
CA VAL A 76 -6.54 -11.99 -2.41
C VAL A 76 -6.38 -12.31 -0.91
N ASP A 77 -7.37 -11.97 -0.07
CA ASP A 77 -7.31 -12.14 1.40
C ASP A 77 -6.22 -11.30 2.10
N PHE A 78 -5.85 -10.16 1.50
CA PHE A 78 -4.98 -9.18 2.12
C PHE A 78 -5.78 -7.93 2.48
N LYS A 79 -5.70 -7.48 3.73
CA LYS A 79 -6.42 -6.29 4.18
C LYS A 79 -5.48 -5.09 4.22
N LEU A 80 -5.81 -4.06 3.48
CA LEU A 80 -5.20 -2.74 3.62
C LEU A 80 -6.17 -1.81 4.34
N SER A 81 -5.71 -1.17 5.41
CA SER A 81 -6.41 -0.08 6.08
C SER A 81 -5.51 1.15 6.12
N PHE A 82 -6.13 2.32 6.11
CA PHE A 82 -5.41 3.57 6.26
C PHE A 82 -6.25 4.58 7.03
N SER A 83 -5.56 5.42 7.80
CA SER A 83 -6.10 6.52 8.60
C SER A 83 -5.35 7.80 8.29
#